data_AF-A0A2C9LFS0-F1
#
_entry.id   AF-A0A2C9LFS0-F1
#
_cell.length_a   1.000
_cell.length_b   1.000
_cell.length_c   1.000
_cell.angle_alpha   90.00
_cell.angle_beta   90.00
_cell.angle_gamma   90.00
#
_symmetry.space_group_name_H-M   'P 1'
#
loop_
_entity.id
_entity.type
_entity.pdbx_description
1 polymer ?
#
loop_
_entity_poly.entity_id
_entity_poly.type
_entity_poly.pdbx_seq_one_letter_code
_entity_poly.pdbx_strand_id
1 'polypeptide(L)'
;MSGIWKPARHKYGVVTSNFVANTINQALQLYIGETVHVLEEYWPDPKTDKVTWLRGCTISNKNKKGIFPCCYIAFKECTVENEGPFETVTPVEDAVITEIIFVLREWNTRWKMLFVERKQLFQTILLVMGELAKYRTQLASSTLTREKALEQKHSAIIMMDWGNSQLGLDLVPRVEYQQADPDQLSVVEMFRIHEQSVHNCQGAWQPN
;
A
#
# COMPACT_ATOMS: atom_id res chain seq x y z
N MET A 1 20.57 -33.02 12.58
CA MET A 1 20.33 -32.48 11.24
C MET A 1 20.23 -30.97 11.39
N SER A 2 21.07 -30.19 10.71
CA SER A 2 21.04 -28.73 10.74
C SER A 2 19.96 -28.22 9.80
N GLY A 3 19.19 -27.20 10.21
CA GLY A 3 18.21 -26.59 9.33
C GLY A 3 18.84 -25.85 8.15
N ILE A 4 18.02 -25.53 7.15
CA ILE A 4 18.46 -24.94 5.88
C ILE A 4 17.59 -23.75 5.48
N TRP A 5 18.21 -22.73 4.90
CA TRP A 5 17.52 -21.62 4.24
C TRP A 5 17.28 -21.97 2.77
N LYS A 6 16.06 -21.72 2.28
CA LYS A 6 15.68 -21.93 0.88
C LYS A 6 14.96 -20.69 0.35
N PRO A 7 14.96 -20.43 -0.96
CA PRO A 7 14.11 -19.41 -1.56
C PRO A 7 12.66 -19.58 -1.11
N ALA A 8 12.02 -18.47 -0.74
CA ALA A 8 10.66 -18.47 -0.22
C ALA A 8 9.63 -18.87 -1.27
N ARG A 9 8.63 -19.65 -0.88
CA ARG A 9 7.51 -20.04 -1.75
C ARG A 9 6.52 -18.88 -1.92
N HIS A 10 6.32 -18.12 -0.85
CA HIS A 10 5.47 -16.94 -0.84
C HIS A 10 6.33 -15.70 -0.65
N LYS A 11 6.20 -14.74 -1.56
CA LYS A 11 7.07 -13.56 -1.60
C LYS A 11 6.47 -12.33 -0.91
N TYR A 12 5.18 -12.35 -0.60
CA TYR A 12 4.47 -11.21 -0.01
C TYR A 12 3.67 -11.60 1.23
N GLY A 13 3.73 -10.76 2.25
CA GLY A 13 2.95 -10.95 3.46
C GLY A 13 2.69 -9.67 4.23
N VAL A 14 1.73 -9.76 5.15
CA VAL A 14 1.35 -8.70 6.07
C VAL A 14 1.67 -9.14 7.49
N VAL A 15 2.24 -8.23 8.27
CA VAL A 15 2.58 -8.46 9.67
C VAL A 15 1.30 -8.47 10.51
N THR A 16 1.04 -9.57 11.22
CA THR A 16 -0.16 -9.76 12.06
C THR A 16 0.06 -9.37 13.51
N SER A 17 1.32 -9.22 13.95
CA SER A 17 1.68 -8.87 15.32
C SER A 17 3.03 -8.15 15.36
N ASN A 18 3.23 -7.29 16.35
CA ASN A 18 4.50 -6.56 16.49
C ASN A 18 5.63 -7.51 16.86
N PHE A 19 6.73 -7.48 16.11
CA PHE A 19 7.95 -8.21 16.40
C PHE A 19 9.10 -7.22 16.65
N VAL A 20 9.54 -7.15 17.90
CA VAL A 20 10.68 -6.33 18.31
C VAL A 20 11.67 -7.23 19.05
N ALA A 21 12.83 -7.47 18.44
CA ALA A 21 13.89 -8.26 19.04
C ALA A 21 15.14 -7.40 19.25
N ASN A 22 15.46 -7.13 20.52
CA ASN A 22 16.65 -6.34 20.89
C ASN A 22 17.90 -7.22 21.06
N THR A 23 17.75 -8.54 21.12
CA THR A 23 18.83 -9.51 21.37
C THR A 23 19.33 -10.21 20.11
N ILE A 24 18.63 -10.07 18.98
CA ILE A 24 18.96 -10.72 17.72
C ILE A 24 19.47 -9.66 16.75
N ASN A 25 20.78 -9.61 16.53
CA ASN A 25 21.41 -8.58 15.68
C ASN A 25 20.87 -8.52 14.24
N GLN A 26 20.41 -9.66 13.71
CA GLN A 26 19.90 -9.78 12.34
C GLN A 26 18.37 -9.66 12.26
N ALA A 27 17.68 -9.44 13.38
CA ALA A 27 16.23 -9.35 13.38
C ALA A 27 15.74 -8.09 12.68
N LEU A 28 14.75 -8.25 11.82
CA LEU A 28 14.00 -7.14 11.26
C LEU A 28 12.86 -6.82 12.22
N GLN A 29 12.87 -5.61 12.80
CA GLN A 29 11.73 -5.14 13.58
C GLN A 29 10.54 -4.91 12.66
N LEU A 30 9.37 -5.39 13.08
CA LEU A 30 8.14 -5.34 12.30
C LEU A 30 6.98 -4.88 13.18
N TYR A 31 6.13 -4.05 12.62
CA TYR A 31 4.91 -3.56 13.25
C TYR A 31 3.69 -4.09 12.52
N ILE A 32 2.61 -4.29 13.27
CA ILE A 32 1.33 -4.78 12.76
C ILE A 32 0.87 -3.95 11.55
N GLY A 33 0.46 -4.64 10.49
CA GLY A 33 -0.01 -4.04 9.24
C GLY A 33 1.09 -3.57 8.28
N GLU A 34 2.37 -3.69 8.64
CA GLU A 34 3.46 -3.54 7.67
C GLU A 34 3.44 -4.69 6.66
N THR A 35 3.93 -4.40 5.46
CA THR A 35 4.02 -5.36 4.37
C THR A 35 5.49 -5.74 4.16
N VAL A 36 5.73 -7.02 3.94
CA VAL A 36 7.08 -7.58 3.80
C VAL A 36 7.24 -8.29 2.46
N HIS A 37 8.43 -8.11 1.89
CA HIS A 37 8.96 -8.95 0.80
C HIS A 37 9.79 -10.04 1.43
N VAL A 38 9.31 -11.28 1.30
CA VAL A 38 9.95 -12.49 1.84
C VAL A 38 10.85 -13.08 0.77
N LEU A 39 12.14 -13.24 1.11
CA LEU A 39 13.16 -13.74 0.19
C LEU A 39 13.46 -15.21 0.43
N GLU A 40 13.58 -15.61 1.70
CA GLU A 40 14.00 -16.95 2.09
C GLU A 40 13.19 -17.46 3.29
N GLU A 41 13.01 -18.78 3.34
CA GLU A 41 12.36 -19.53 4.41
C GLU A 41 13.38 -20.45 5.10
N TYR A 42 13.36 -20.51 6.43
CA TYR A 42 14.18 -21.42 7.21
C TYR A 42 13.41 -22.66 7.64
N TRP A 43 14.00 -23.81 7.35
CA TRP A 43 13.46 -25.15 7.56
C TRP A 43 14.31 -25.88 8.59
N PRO A 44 13.88 -25.99 9.85
CA PRO A 44 14.67 -26.63 10.92
C PRO A 44 14.93 -28.11 10.66
N ASP A 45 13.94 -28.82 10.11
CA ASP A 45 14.06 -30.20 9.64
C ASP A 45 13.54 -30.26 8.20
N PRO A 46 14.43 -30.51 7.21
CA PRO A 46 14.04 -30.63 5.80
C PRO A 46 13.01 -31.72 5.50
N LYS A 47 12.80 -32.68 6.42
CA LYS A 47 11.78 -33.73 6.31
C LYS A 47 10.39 -33.26 6.71
N THR A 48 10.29 -32.12 7.39
CA THR A 48 9.01 -31.53 7.82
C THR A 48 8.67 -30.32 6.97
N ASP A 49 7.39 -30.10 6.65
CA ASP A 49 6.92 -28.91 5.92
C ASP A 49 6.80 -27.66 6.80
N LYS A 50 7.62 -27.57 7.86
CA LYS A 50 7.50 -26.54 8.89
C LYS A 50 8.55 -25.46 8.72
N VAL A 51 8.11 -24.30 8.25
CA VAL A 51 8.89 -23.06 8.26
C VAL A 51 8.76 -22.38 9.62
N THR A 52 9.86 -21.86 10.15
CA THR A 52 9.86 -21.18 11.47
C THR A 52 10.33 -19.74 11.39
N TRP A 53 11.33 -19.47 10.57
CA TRP A 53 11.86 -18.13 10.34
C TRP A 53 11.82 -17.80 8.86
N LEU A 54 11.67 -16.51 8.60
CA LEU A 54 11.69 -15.90 7.30
C LEU A 54 12.83 -14.89 7.26
N ARG A 55 13.37 -14.63 6.07
CA ARG A 55 14.31 -13.56 5.83
C ARG A 55 13.79 -12.69 4.70
N GLY A 56 13.82 -11.38 4.89
CA GLY A 56 13.23 -10.45 3.95
C GLY A 56 13.46 -9.00 4.34
N CYS A 57 12.62 -8.12 3.81
CA CYS A 57 12.62 -6.68 4.08
C CYS A 57 11.19 -6.14 4.09
N THR A 58 10.98 -4.97 4.68
CA THR A 58 9.72 -4.24 4.56
C THR A 58 9.61 -3.62 3.16
N ILE A 59 8.43 -3.58 2.56
CA ILE A 59 8.23 -2.97 1.23
C ILE A 59 8.68 -1.50 1.20
N SER A 60 8.48 -0.78 2.31
CA SER A 60 8.91 0.61 2.51
C SER A 60 10.43 0.80 2.58
N ASN A 61 11.21 -0.25 2.85
CA ASN A 61 12.65 -0.17 3.01
C ASN A 61 13.34 -1.49 2.58
N LYS A 62 13.54 -1.65 1.26
CA LYS A 62 14.17 -2.83 0.67
C LYS A 62 15.66 -2.99 1.02
N ASN A 63 16.31 -1.91 1.47
CA ASN A 63 17.74 -1.91 1.79
C ASN A 63 18.05 -2.60 3.13
N LYS A 64 17.09 -2.60 4.06
CA LYS A 64 17.24 -3.25 5.37
C LYS A 64 16.67 -4.67 5.33
N LYS A 65 17.56 -5.65 5.17
CA LYS A 65 17.20 -7.08 5.22
C LYS A 65 17.42 -7.65 6.63
N GLY A 66 16.53 -8.53 7.06
CA GLY A 66 16.66 -9.23 8.34
C GLY A 66 15.72 -10.42 8.46
N ILE A 67 15.80 -11.09 9.60
CA ILE A 67 14.98 -12.28 9.90
C ILE A 67 13.80 -11.94 10.80
N PHE A 68 12.70 -12.67 10.63
CA PHE A 68 11.48 -12.54 11.43
C PHE A 68 10.73 -13.87 11.50
N PRO A 69 9.94 -14.14 12.55
CA PRO A 69 9.22 -15.40 12.68
C PRO A 69 8.13 -15.57 11.63
N CYS A 70 7.97 -16.77 11.09
CA CYS A 70 6.93 -17.06 10.09
C CYS A 70 5.51 -16.88 10.67
N CYS A 71 5.30 -17.18 11.94
CA CYS A 71 3.98 -17.08 12.58
C CYS A 71 3.47 -15.64 12.77
N TYR A 72 4.28 -14.63 12.49
CA TYR A 72 3.91 -13.21 12.58
C TYR A 72 3.45 -12.67 11.21
N ILE A 73 3.47 -13.50 10.18
CA ILE A 73 3.19 -13.09 8.80
C ILE A 73 1.96 -13.85 8.30
N ALA A 74 0.97 -13.10 7.83
CA ALA A 74 -0.10 -13.61 6.99
C ALA A 74 0.30 -13.41 5.54
N PHE A 75 0.54 -14.51 4.81
CA PHE A 75 0.85 -14.44 3.39
C PHE A 75 -0.35 -13.97 2.57
N LYS A 76 -0.06 -13.23 1.52
CA LYS A 76 -1.04 -12.73 0.54
C LYS A 76 -0.54 -13.02 -0.86
N GLU A 77 -1.46 -13.15 -1.81
CA GLU A 77 -1.12 -13.33 -3.21
C GLU A 77 -0.45 -12.09 -3.80
N CYS A 78 0.55 -12.33 -4.65
CA CYS A 78 1.33 -11.30 -5.32
C CYS A 78 1.76 -11.75 -6.71
N THR A 79 1.94 -10.80 -7.61
CA THR A 79 2.72 -10.98 -8.83
C THR A 79 4.20 -10.74 -8.55
N VAL A 80 5.04 -11.50 -9.24
CA VAL A 80 6.50 -11.39 -9.14
C VAL A 80 7.06 -11.08 -10.52
N GLU A 81 7.81 -10.00 -10.61
CA GLU A 81 8.48 -9.55 -11.82
C GLU A 81 9.99 -9.53 -11.61
N ASN A 82 10.76 -9.71 -12.69
CA ASN A 82 12.23 -9.68 -12.67
C ASN A 82 12.85 -10.68 -11.67
N GLU A 83 12.40 -11.94 -11.71
CA GLU A 83 12.89 -12.99 -10.82
C GLU A 83 14.42 -13.01 -10.74
N GLY A 84 14.95 -13.01 -9.50
CA GLY A 84 16.38 -12.94 -9.23
C GLY A 84 16.77 -11.74 -8.37
N PRO A 85 17.95 -11.13 -8.58
CA PRO A 85 18.46 -10.07 -7.71
C PRO A 85 17.62 -8.79 -7.66
N PHE A 86 16.81 -8.55 -8.69
CA PHE A 86 15.98 -7.34 -8.86
C PHE A 86 14.49 -7.64 -8.81
N GLU A 87 14.12 -8.71 -8.09
CA GLU A 87 12.73 -9.15 -7.94
C GLU A 87 11.83 -8.03 -7.39
N THR A 88 10.75 -7.75 -8.11
CA THR A 88 9.67 -6.85 -7.69
C THR A 88 8.43 -7.67 -7.36
N VAL A 89 7.86 -7.39 -6.19
CA VAL A 89 6.68 -8.09 -5.68
C VAL A 89 5.56 -7.08 -5.51
N THR A 90 4.44 -7.33 -6.20
CA THR A 90 3.28 -6.45 -6.21
C THR A 90 2.06 -7.25 -5.74
N PRO A 91 1.27 -6.76 -4.77
CA PRO A 91 0.05 -7.47 -4.36
C PRO A 91 -0.94 -7.58 -5.52
N VAL A 92 -1.69 -8.69 -5.59
CA VAL A 92 -2.79 -8.87 -6.58
C VAL A 92 -4.03 -8.03 -6.21
N GLU A 93 -4.03 -7.43 -5.02
CA GLU A 93 -5.09 -6.54 -4.54
C GLU A 93 -5.30 -5.35 -5.49
N ASP A 94 -6.55 -4.95 -5.67
CA ASP A 94 -6.92 -3.87 -6.59
C ASP A 94 -6.10 -2.59 -6.33
N ALA A 95 -5.61 -1.99 -7.42
CA ALA A 95 -4.73 -0.82 -7.35
C ALA A 95 -5.37 0.34 -6.57
N VAL A 96 -6.68 0.57 -6.73
CA VAL A 96 -7.39 1.64 -6.00
C VAL A 96 -7.46 1.34 -4.51
N ILE A 97 -7.65 0.08 -4.12
CA ILE A 97 -7.65 -0.31 -2.69
C ILE A 97 -6.27 -0.08 -2.08
N THR A 98 -5.22 -0.46 -2.81
CA THR A 98 -3.84 -0.25 -2.40
C THR A 98 -3.51 1.25 -2.30
N GLU A 99 -3.96 2.04 -3.26
CA GLU A 99 -3.80 3.49 -3.28
C GLU A 99 -4.48 4.17 -2.08
N ILE A 100 -5.73 3.80 -1.75
CA ILE A 100 -6.43 4.31 -0.56
C ILE A 100 -5.59 4.10 0.70
N ILE A 101 -4.94 2.94 0.85
CA ILE A 101 -4.09 2.66 2.01
C ILE A 101 -2.89 3.62 2.07
N PHE A 102 -2.24 3.88 0.94
CA PHE A 102 -1.10 4.80 0.86
C PHE A 102 -1.52 6.25 1.13
N VAL A 103 -2.60 6.70 0.50
CA VAL A 103 -3.13 8.06 0.69
C VAL A 103 -3.51 8.30 2.14
N LEU A 104 -4.21 7.38 2.80
CA LEU A 104 -4.56 7.52 4.22
C LEU A 104 -3.31 7.62 5.14
N ARG A 105 -2.23 6.89 4.82
CA ARG A 105 -0.97 6.95 5.58
C ARG A 105 -0.28 8.31 5.39
N GLU A 106 -0.24 8.81 4.17
CA GLU A 106 0.36 10.12 3.88
C GLU A 106 -0.47 11.26 4.49
N TRP A 107 -1.79 11.22 4.31
CA TRP A 107 -2.72 12.19 4.88
C TRP A 107 -2.65 12.21 6.40
N ASN A 108 -2.49 11.07 7.09
CA ASN A 108 -2.36 11.05 8.55
C ASN A 108 -1.22 11.95 9.05
N THR A 109 -0.12 12.06 8.30
CA THR A 109 1.00 12.94 8.67
C THR A 109 0.61 14.41 8.48
N ARG A 110 0.01 14.76 7.33
CA ARG A 110 -0.43 16.14 7.04
C ARG A 110 -1.60 16.58 7.93
N TRP A 111 -2.54 15.71 8.19
CA TRP A 111 -3.71 15.93 9.05
C TRP A 111 -3.31 16.27 10.49
N LYS A 112 -2.30 15.59 11.06
CA LYS A 112 -1.75 15.95 12.38
C LYS A 112 -1.15 17.36 12.39
N MET A 113 -0.54 17.80 11.29
CA MET A 113 -0.05 19.18 11.17
C MET A 113 -1.19 20.19 11.14
N LEU A 114 -2.30 19.90 10.45
CA LEU A 114 -3.48 20.78 10.45
C LEU A 114 -4.04 21.02 11.86
N PHE A 115 -3.96 20.02 12.76
CA PHE A 115 -4.34 20.17 14.16
C PHE A 115 -3.44 21.17 14.89
N VAL A 116 -2.12 21.01 14.75
CA VAL A 116 -1.12 21.90 15.39
C VAL A 116 -1.30 23.34 14.90
N GLU A 117 -1.54 23.51 13.60
CA GLU A 117 -1.76 24.80 12.96
C GLU A 117 -3.19 25.36 13.14
N ARG A 118 -4.09 24.61 13.79
CA ARG A 118 -5.49 24.98 14.04
C ARG A 118 -6.27 25.34 12.76
N LYS A 119 -6.00 24.65 11.66
CA LYS A 119 -6.71 24.84 10.38
C LYS A 119 -8.10 24.22 10.45
N GLN A 120 -9.11 24.91 9.91
CA GLN A 120 -10.49 24.37 9.84
C GLN A 120 -10.57 23.06 9.02
N LEU A 121 -9.66 22.91 8.04
CA LEU A 121 -9.55 21.73 7.18
C LEU A 121 -9.32 20.41 7.95
N PHE A 122 -8.84 20.47 9.20
CA PHE A 122 -8.61 19.30 10.05
C PHE A 122 -9.84 18.38 10.17
N GLN A 123 -11.04 18.95 10.38
CA GLN A 123 -12.26 18.16 10.55
C GLN A 123 -12.72 17.57 9.22
N THR A 124 -12.67 18.35 8.14
CA THR A 124 -13.08 17.88 6.80
C THR A 124 -12.21 16.72 6.34
N ILE A 125 -10.88 16.80 6.51
CA ILE A 125 -9.97 15.71 6.14
C ILE A 125 -10.24 14.46 6.97
N LEU A 126 -10.51 14.58 8.28
CA LEU A 126 -10.87 13.44 9.11
C LEU A 126 -12.11 12.70 8.59
N LEU A 127 -13.14 13.44 8.16
CA LEU A 127 -14.36 12.87 7.59
C LEU A 127 -14.08 12.12 6.28
N VAL A 128 -13.32 12.74 5.37
CA VAL A 128 -12.94 12.11 4.08
C VAL A 128 -12.07 10.88 4.30
N MET A 129 -11.13 10.92 5.25
CA MET A 129 -10.34 9.74 5.63
C MET A 129 -11.24 8.59 6.12
N GLY A 130 -12.28 8.91 6.88
CA GLY A 130 -13.28 7.94 7.36
C GLY A 130 -14.05 7.29 6.22
N GLU A 131 -14.56 8.08 5.27
CA GLU A 131 -15.27 7.55 4.10
C GLU A 131 -14.36 6.71 3.20
N LEU A 132 -13.11 7.14 2.96
CA LEU A 132 -12.13 6.34 2.22
C LEU A 132 -11.83 4.99 2.91
N ALA A 133 -11.69 4.97 4.24
CA ALA A 133 -11.48 3.73 5.00
C ALA A 133 -12.69 2.77 4.91
N LYS A 134 -13.90 3.32 4.94
CA LYS A 134 -15.14 2.57 4.70
C LYS A 134 -15.18 2.02 3.28
N TYR A 135 -14.80 2.83 2.29
CA TYR A 135 -14.76 2.38 0.90
C TYR A 135 -13.78 1.24 0.68
N ARG A 136 -12.57 1.36 1.24
CA ARG A 136 -11.58 0.27 1.23
C ARG A 136 -12.18 -1.03 1.78
N THR A 137 -12.89 -0.96 2.91
CA THR A 137 -13.50 -2.13 3.55
C THR A 137 -14.54 -2.81 2.65
N GLN A 138 -15.39 -2.02 1.99
CA GLN A 138 -16.44 -2.52 1.09
C GLN A 138 -15.88 -3.06 -0.24
N LEU A 139 -14.84 -2.41 -0.79
CA LEU A 139 -14.16 -2.88 -1.99
C LEU A 139 -13.39 -4.19 -1.73
N ALA A 140 -12.76 -4.31 -0.56
CA ALA A 140 -12.01 -5.51 -0.18
C ALA A 140 -12.90 -6.71 0.20
N SER A 141 -14.16 -6.49 0.59
CA SER A 141 -15.07 -7.59 0.94
C SER A 141 -15.60 -8.34 -0.28
N SER A 142 -15.42 -7.82 -1.50
CA SER A 142 -15.89 -8.43 -2.76
C SER A 142 -17.39 -8.77 -2.78
N THR A 143 -18.18 -8.09 -1.94
CA THR A 143 -19.64 -8.27 -1.84
C THR A 143 -20.44 -7.36 -2.79
N LEU A 144 -19.75 -6.45 -3.48
CA LEU A 144 -20.35 -5.49 -4.40
C LEU A 144 -20.49 -6.09 -5.80
N THR A 145 -21.54 -5.67 -6.52
CA THR A 145 -21.62 -5.91 -7.97
C THR A 145 -20.52 -5.14 -8.68
N ARG A 146 -20.14 -5.58 -9.89
CA ARG A 146 -19.09 -4.93 -10.69
C ARG A 146 -19.36 -3.43 -10.90
N GLU A 147 -20.60 -3.07 -11.22
CA GLU A 147 -21.02 -1.68 -11.44
C GLU A 147 -20.87 -0.84 -10.17
N LYS A 148 -21.37 -1.32 -9.02
CA LYS A 148 -21.24 -0.62 -7.73
C LYS A 148 -19.78 -0.46 -7.31
N ALA A 149 -18.96 -1.50 -7.51
CA ALA A 149 -17.54 -1.43 -7.21
C ALA A 149 -16.84 -0.38 -8.09
N LEU A 150 -17.22 -0.25 -9.36
CA LEU A 150 -16.66 0.75 -10.27
C LEU A 150 -17.04 2.18 -9.85
N GLU A 151 -18.32 2.44 -9.58
CA GLU A 151 -18.80 3.74 -9.09
C GLU A 151 -18.09 4.16 -7.79
N GLN A 152 -17.91 3.21 -6.89
CA GLN A 152 -17.24 3.45 -5.62
C GLN A 152 -15.75 3.71 -5.77
N LYS A 153 -15.06 3.03 -6.70
CA LYS A 153 -13.66 3.33 -7.05
C LYS A 153 -13.53 4.73 -7.63
N HIS A 154 -14.41 5.13 -8.54
CA HIS A 154 -14.41 6.48 -9.10
C HIS A 154 -14.63 7.54 -8.01
N SER A 155 -15.57 7.29 -7.10
CA SER A 155 -15.83 8.16 -5.95
C SER A 155 -14.62 8.26 -5.02
N ALA A 156 -13.96 7.13 -4.74
CA ALA A 156 -12.73 7.11 -3.94
C ALA A 156 -11.62 7.94 -4.59
N ILE A 157 -11.42 7.80 -5.89
CA ILE A 157 -10.41 8.55 -6.65
C ILE A 157 -10.67 10.05 -6.57
N ILE A 158 -11.91 10.49 -6.80
CA ILE A 158 -12.28 11.91 -6.71
C ILE A 158 -12.01 12.46 -5.31
N MET A 159 -12.34 11.70 -4.25
CA MET A 159 -12.06 12.09 -2.87
C MET A 159 -10.55 12.18 -2.58
N MET A 160 -9.76 11.23 -3.07
CA MET A 160 -8.30 11.22 -2.91
C MET A 160 -7.66 12.40 -3.65
N ASP A 161 -8.04 12.64 -4.90
CA ASP A 161 -7.50 13.75 -5.70
C ASP A 161 -7.88 15.11 -5.07
N TRP A 162 -9.12 15.26 -4.60
CA TRP A 162 -9.55 16.45 -3.84
C TRP A 162 -8.71 16.65 -2.57
N GLY A 163 -8.55 15.62 -1.74
CA GLY A 163 -7.82 15.78 -0.48
C GLY A 163 -6.32 15.98 -0.69
N ASN A 164 -5.72 15.38 -1.73
CA ASN A 164 -4.34 15.69 -2.12
C ASN A 164 -4.19 17.17 -2.47
N SER A 165 -5.12 17.72 -3.27
CA SER A 165 -5.16 19.14 -3.59
C SER A 165 -5.27 20.03 -2.33
N GLN A 166 -6.19 19.69 -1.40
CA GLN A 166 -6.34 20.46 -0.16
C GLN A 166 -5.12 20.39 0.77
N LEU A 167 -4.38 19.28 0.73
CA LEU A 167 -3.20 19.04 1.57
C LEU A 167 -1.88 19.48 0.92
N GLY A 168 -1.92 19.99 -0.32
CA GLY A 168 -0.73 20.36 -1.08
C GLY A 168 0.17 19.17 -1.41
N LEU A 169 -0.45 18.02 -1.70
CA LEU A 169 0.22 16.80 -2.16
C LEU A 169 0.13 16.68 -3.69
N ASP A 170 1.03 15.89 -4.26
CA ASP A 170 1.03 15.65 -5.70
C ASP A 170 -0.24 14.90 -6.14
N LEU A 171 -0.78 15.32 -7.29
CA LEU A 171 -1.90 14.63 -7.93
C LEU A 171 -1.37 13.54 -8.85
N VAL A 172 -2.10 12.43 -8.92
CA VAL A 172 -1.83 11.35 -9.87
C VAL A 172 -2.54 11.69 -11.19
N PRO A 173 -1.83 11.84 -12.31
CA PRO A 173 -2.47 12.00 -13.63
C PRO A 173 -3.27 10.75 -13.97
N ARG A 174 -4.52 10.91 -14.40
CA ARG A 174 -5.41 9.78 -14.69
C ARG A 174 -6.07 9.87 -16.05
N VAL A 175 -6.19 8.71 -16.71
CA VAL A 175 -6.99 8.49 -17.91
C VAL A 175 -8.08 7.50 -17.54
N GLU A 176 -9.34 7.87 -17.72
CA GLU A 176 -10.50 7.02 -17.37
C GLU A 176 -10.40 6.43 -15.93
N TYR A 177 -9.99 7.26 -14.96
CA TYR A 177 -9.82 6.88 -13.56
C TYR A 177 -8.67 5.87 -13.28
N GLN A 178 -7.87 5.51 -14.27
CA GLN A 178 -6.64 4.75 -14.08
C GLN A 178 -5.44 5.67 -14.10
N GLN A 179 -4.39 5.34 -13.35
CA GLN A 179 -3.12 6.06 -13.41
C GLN A 179 -2.59 6.05 -14.84
N ALA A 180 -2.22 7.23 -15.34
CA ALA A 180 -1.70 7.38 -16.69
C ALA A 180 -0.34 6.67 -16.82
N ASP A 181 -0.20 5.81 -17.83
CA ASP A 181 1.04 5.08 -18.11
C ASP A 181 2.01 5.99 -18.89
N PRO A 182 3.17 6.37 -18.29
CA PRO A 182 4.14 7.24 -18.95
C PRO A 182 4.77 6.61 -20.19
N ASP A 183 4.80 5.28 -20.32
CA ASP A 183 5.39 4.59 -21.47
C ASP A 183 4.43 4.57 -22.68
N GLN A 184 3.14 4.85 -22.46
CA GLN A 184 2.11 4.90 -23.49
C GLN A 184 1.76 6.32 -23.94
N LEU A 185 2.25 7.35 -23.25
CA LEU A 185 1.87 8.75 -23.47
C LEU A 185 3.08 9.61 -23.82
N SER A 186 2.89 10.57 -24.73
CA SER A 186 3.91 11.59 -24.96
C SER A 186 4.01 12.55 -23.77
N VAL A 187 5.16 13.21 -23.63
CA VAL A 187 5.39 14.23 -22.59
C VAL A 187 4.33 15.34 -22.61
N VAL A 188 3.87 15.73 -23.80
CA VAL A 188 2.84 16.78 -23.97
C VAL A 188 1.46 16.27 -23.55
N GLU A 189 1.12 15.03 -23.88
CA GLU A 189 -0.16 14.43 -23.45
C GLU A 189 -0.20 14.26 -21.93
N MET A 190 0.89 13.77 -21.33
CA MET A 190 1.01 13.64 -19.88
C MET A 190 0.85 14.99 -19.17
N PHE A 191 1.45 16.04 -19.72
CA PHE A 191 1.28 17.41 -19.21
C PHE A 191 -0.17 17.87 -19.27
N ARG A 192 -0.86 17.66 -20.40
CA ARG A 192 -2.28 18.03 -20.55
C ARG A 192 -3.19 17.26 -19.60
N ILE A 193 -2.93 15.97 -19.40
CA ILE A 193 -3.68 15.14 -18.44
C ILE A 193 -3.49 15.69 -17.03
N HIS A 194 -2.25 16.02 -16.65
CA HIS A 194 -1.96 16.62 -15.35
C HIS A 194 -2.69 17.96 -15.15
N GLU A 195 -2.63 18.88 -16.13
CA GLU A 195 -3.37 20.15 -16.04
C GLU A 195 -4.88 19.93 -15.89
N GLN A 196 -5.44 18.97 -16.62
CA GLN A 196 -6.86 18.64 -16.51
C GLN A 196 -7.20 18.06 -15.13
N SER A 197 -6.36 17.18 -14.57
CA SER A 197 -6.52 16.64 -13.22
C SER A 197 -6.53 17.75 -12.17
N VAL A 198 -5.61 18.72 -12.27
CA VAL A 198 -5.56 19.89 -11.38
C VAL A 198 -6.85 20.70 -11.48
N HIS A 199 -7.34 20.97 -12.71
CA HIS A 199 -8.57 21.73 -12.91
C HIS A 199 -9.79 21.01 -12.34
N ASN A 200 -9.90 19.70 -12.55
CA ASN A 200 -11.01 18.89 -12.03
C ASN A 200 -11.07 18.92 -10.50
N CYS A 201 -9.93 18.93 -9.81
CA CYS A 201 -9.88 18.98 -8.35
C CYS A 201 -10.45 20.27 -7.76
N GLN A 202 -10.42 21.39 -8.51
CA GLN A 202 -10.93 22.68 -8.05
C GLN A 202 -12.48 22.76 -8.07
N GLY A 203 -13.15 21.87 -8.81
CA GLY A 203 -14.61 21.86 -8.94
C GLY A 203 -15.32 20.58 -8.46
N ALA A 204 -14.60 19.51 -8.15
CA ALA A 204 -15.18 18.16 -8.09
C ALA A 204 -15.85 17.73 -6.78
N TRP A 205 -15.58 18.37 -5.64
CA TRP A 205 -16.14 17.91 -4.36
C TRP A 205 -16.36 19.06 -3.37
N GLN A 206 -17.62 19.22 -2.92
CA GLN A 206 -17.99 20.09 -1.82
C GLN A 206 -18.51 19.21 -0.66
N PRO A 207 -17.92 19.30 0.53
CA PRO A 207 -18.49 18.65 1.71
C PRO A 207 -19.85 19.29 2.01
N ASN A 208 -20.89 18.47 2.13
CA ASN A 208 -22.19 18.89 2.68
C ASN A 208 -22.11 19.13 4.18
#